data_AF-G4T4U3-F1
#
_entry.id   AF-G4T4U3-F1
#
_cell.length_a   1.000
_cell.length_b   1.000
_cell.length_c   1.000
_cell.angle_alpha   90.00
_cell.angle_beta   90.00
_cell.angle_gamma   90.00
#
_symmetry.space_group_name_H-M   'P 1'
#
loop_
_entity.id
_entity.type
_entity.pdbx_description
1 polymer ?
#
loop_
_entity_poly.entity_id
_entity_poly.type
_entity_poly.pdbx_seq_one_letter_code
_entity_poly.pdbx_strand_id
1 'polypeptide(L)'
;MSEASNTHPIPQSTKEALEKALNRRSEREELIERNILPSSNVAPALQAAQKALERSQLENSLEHKLQKRPTAAELVKEGILEKDEVPPS
;
A
#
# COMPACT_ATOMS: atom_id res chain seq x y z
N MET A 1 -38.24 -10.56 30.94
CA MET A 1 -37.66 -9.26 30.55
C MET A 1 -37.30 -9.37 29.09
N SER A 2 -38.06 -8.70 28.24
CA SER A 2 -38.16 -9.00 26.80
C SER A 2 -37.07 -8.28 26.00
N GLU A 3 -36.35 -9.02 25.15
CA GLU A 3 -35.48 -8.49 24.10
C GLU A 3 -36.35 -7.79 23.04
N ALA A 4 -36.33 -6.46 23.03
CA ALA A 4 -36.88 -5.70 21.91
C ALA A 4 -35.87 -5.74 20.76
N SER A 5 -36.15 -6.60 19.77
CA SER A 5 -35.47 -6.58 18.48
C SER A 5 -35.77 -5.23 17.81
N ASN A 6 -34.78 -4.33 17.79
CA ASN A 6 -34.89 -3.01 17.18
C ASN A 6 -34.80 -3.15 15.65
N THR A 7 -35.88 -3.60 15.01
CA THR A 7 -36.01 -3.62 13.55
C THR A 7 -36.73 -2.35 13.10
N HIS A 8 -35.97 -1.27 12.94
CA HIS A 8 -36.49 -0.08 12.27
C HIS A 8 -36.58 -0.35 10.76
N PRO A 9 -37.74 -0.12 10.11
CA PRO A 9 -37.88 -0.37 8.67
C PRO A 9 -36.95 0.56 7.90
N ILE A 10 -36.05 -0.03 7.10
CA ILE A 10 -35.14 0.70 6.23
C ILE A 10 -35.96 1.34 5.09
N PRO A 11 -35.82 2.66 4.83
CA PRO A 11 -36.55 3.33 3.76
C PRO A 11 -36.23 2.70 2.41
N GLN A 12 -37.24 2.45 1.57
CA GLN A 12 -37.07 1.83 0.25
C GLN A 12 -36.06 2.58 -0.63
N SER A 13 -36.02 3.92 -0.56
CA SER A 13 -35.03 4.74 -1.27
C SER A 13 -33.59 4.45 -0.86
N THR A 14 -33.34 4.12 0.41
CA THR A 14 -32.00 3.77 0.90
C THR A 14 -31.60 2.37 0.43
N LYS A 15 -32.55 1.44 0.29
CA LYS A 15 -32.32 0.12 -0.28
C LYS A 15 -31.90 0.23 -1.75
N GLU A 16 -32.61 1.01 -2.55
CA GLU A 16 -32.30 1.25 -3.97
C GLU A 16 -30.93 1.93 -4.16
N ALA A 17 -30.60 2.91 -3.31
CA ALA A 17 -29.31 3.57 -3.33
C ALA A 17 -28.16 2.59 -2.99
N LEU A 18 -28.35 1.71 -2.00
CA LEU A 18 -27.37 0.70 -1.62
C LEU A 18 -27.14 -0.31 -2.72
N GLU A 19 -28.20 -0.85 -3.33
CA GLU A 19 -28.10 -1.79 -4.46
C GLU A 19 -27.30 -1.17 -5.63
N LYS A 20 -27.59 0.10 -5.97
CA LYS A 20 -26.83 0.83 -6.99
C LYS A 20 -25.35 1.01 -6.62
N ALA A 21 -25.04 1.28 -5.35
CA ALA A 21 -23.66 1.45 -4.88
C ALA A 21 -22.89 0.11 -4.90
N LEU A 22 -23.52 -0.99 -4.48
CA LEU A 22 -22.92 -2.32 -4.50
C LEU A 22 -22.63 -2.79 -5.93
N ASN A 23 -23.50 -2.48 -6.90
CA ASN A 23 -23.27 -2.81 -8.31
C ASN A 23 -22.11 -2.03 -8.95
N ARG A 24 -21.70 -0.90 -8.35
CA ARG A 24 -20.61 -0.04 -8.83
C ARG A 24 -19.33 -0.19 -7.99
N ARG A 25 -19.30 -1.11 -7.04
CA ARG A 25 -18.14 -1.33 -6.18
C ARG A 25 -16.96 -1.84 -7.03
N SER A 26 -15.76 -1.33 -6.78
CA SER A 26 -14.55 -1.87 -7.38
C SER A 26 -14.22 -3.25 -6.82
N GLU A 27 -13.54 -4.06 -7.63
CA GLU A 27 -13.02 -5.35 -7.19
C GLU A 27 -11.86 -5.17 -6.21
N ARG A 28 -11.64 -6.19 -5.37
CA ARG A 28 -10.62 -6.14 -4.30
C ARG A 28 -9.23 -5.90 -4.87
N GLU A 29 -8.90 -6.56 -5.97
CA GLU A 29 -7.61 -6.48 -6.64
C GLU A 29 -7.32 -5.06 -7.14
N GLU A 30 -8.32 -4.37 -7.71
CA GLU A 30 -8.17 -2.96 -8.15
C GLU A 30 -7.86 -2.02 -6.97
N LEU A 31 -8.49 -2.27 -5.81
CA LEU A 31 -8.24 -1.47 -4.61
C LEU A 31 -6.82 -1.69 -4.07
N ILE A 32 -6.27 -2.90 -4.22
CA ILE A 32 -4.90 -3.22 -3.83
C ILE A 32 -3.90 -2.54 -4.78
N GLU A 33 -4.13 -2.64 -6.09
CA GLU A 33 -3.27 -2.02 -7.11
C GLU A 33 -3.21 -0.50 -6.95
N ARG A 34 -4.35 0.12 -6.60
CA ARG A 34 -4.43 1.55 -6.30
C ARG A 34 -3.90 1.93 -4.91
N ASN A 35 -3.31 1.00 -4.16
CA ASN A 35 -2.80 1.19 -2.80
C ASN A 35 -3.85 1.70 -1.79
N ILE A 36 -5.14 1.39 -2.01
CA ILE A 36 -6.24 1.72 -1.10
C ILE A 36 -6.38 0.63 -0.04
N LEU A 37 -6.39 -0.65 -0.46
CA LEU A 37 -6.43 -1.80 0.43
C LEU A 37 -5.04 -2.44 0.52
N PRO A 38 -4.56 -2.84 1.71
CA PRO A 38 -3.32 -3.60 1.80
C PRO A 38 -3.49 -4.99 1.16
N SER A 39 -2.46 -5.44 0.44
CA SER A 39 -2.38 -6.79 -0.17
C SER A 39 -2.20 -7.90 0.87
N SER A 40 -2.11 -7.57 2.14
CA SER A 40 -1.71 -8.49 3.21
C SER A 40 -2.81 -9.46 3.64
N ASN A 41 -2.39 -10.67 4.01
CA ASN A 41 -3.26 -11.72 4.57
C ASN A 41 -3.23 -11.75 6.12
N VAL A 42 -2.53 -10.82 6.78
CA VAL A 42 -2.59 -10.73 8.25
C VAL A 42 -3.91 -10.16 8.73
N ALA A 43 -4.25 -10.51 9.96
CA ALA A 43 -5.42 -9.99 10.66
C ALA A 43 -5.45 -8.44 10.62
N PRO A 44 -6.63 -7.81 10.44
CA PRO A 44 -6.75 -6.36 10.35
C PRO A 44 -6.09 -5.60 11.51
N ALA A 45 -6.15 -6.15 12.72
CA ALA A 45 -5.55 -5.57 13.92
C ALA A 45 -4.00 -5.49 13.87
N LEU A 46 -3.34 -6.34 13.06
CA LEU A 46 -1.88 -6.43 12.96
C LEU A 46 -1.30 -5.72 11.74
N GLN A 47 -2.13 -5.30 10.78
CA GLN A 47 -1.67 -4.67 9.53
C GLN A 47 -0.84 -3.41 9.79
N ALA A 48 -1.21 -2.61 10.78
CA ALA A 48 -0.45 -1.42 11.17
C ALA A 48 0.96 -1.78 11.69
N ALA A 49 1.05 -2.81 12.54
CA ALA A 49 2.33 -3.26 13.09
C ALA A 49 3.23 -3.87 12.00
N GLN A 50 2.66 -4.67 11.09
CA GLN A 50 3.37 -5.18 9.91
C GLN A 50 3.98 -4.04 9.09
N LYS A 51 3.17 -3.04 8.74
CA LYS A 51 3.62 -1.90 7.92
C LYS A 51 4.74 -1.11 8.61
N ALA A 52 4.66 -0.93 9.92
CA ALA A 52 5.70 -0.25 10.69
C ALA A 52 7.02 -1.04 10.65
N LEU A 53 6.95 -2.38 10.79
CA LEU A 53 8.11 -3.25 10.69
C LEU A 53 8.74 -3.22 9.29
N GLU A 54 7.94 -3.38 8.24
CA GLU A 54 8.40 -3.34 6.85
C GLU A 54 9.10 -2.01 6.54
N ARG A 55 8.53 -0.90 7.02
CA ARG A 55 9.13 0.43 6.89
C ARG A 55 10.49 0.50 7.59
N SER A 56 10.58 0.05 8.84
CA SER A 56 11.85 0.08 9.59
C SER A 56 12.93 -0.80 8.94
N GLN A 57 12.55 -1.97 8.43
CA GLN A 57 13.46 -2.84 7.68
C GLN A 57 13.96 -2.16 6.40
N LEU A 58 13.06 -1.49 5.67
CA LEU A 58 13.42 -0.75 4.47
C LEU A 58 14.36 0.42 4.80
N GLU A 59 14.06 1.20 5.83
CA GLU A 59 14.90 2.32 6.30
C GLU A 59 16.33 1.82 6.62
N ASN A 60 16.45 0.74 7.39
CA ASN A 60 17.75 0.15 7.73
C ASN A 60 18.52 -0.35 6.49
N SER A 61 17.81 -0.99 5.56
CA SER A 61 18.40 -1.51 4.31
C SER A 61 18.89 -0.38 3.41
N LEU A 62 18.09 0.69 3.29
CA LEU A 62 18.45 1.87 2.52
C LEU A 62 19.63 2.61 3.14
N GLU A 63 19.64 2.82 4.46
CA GLU A 63 20.75 3.43 5.19
C GLU A 63 22.06 2.69 4.88
N HIS A 64 22.06 1.36 4.98
CA HIS A 64 23.26 0.58 4.70
C HIS A 64 23.73 0.69 3.24
N LYS A 65 22.80 0.68 2.29
CA LYS A 65 23.11 0.81 0.86
C LYS A 65 23.62 2.21 0.51
N LEU A 66 23.10 3.24 1.17
CA LEU A 66 23.54 4.61 0.97
C LEU A 66 24.96 4.83 1.50
N GLN A 67 25.30 4.25 2.66
CA GLN A 67 26.66 4.28 3.20
C GLN A 67 27.69 3.62 2.27
N LYS A 68 27.29 2.57 1.56
CA LYS A 68 28.12 1.83 0.60
C LYS A 68 27.87 2.24 -0.85
N ARG A 69 27.30 3.42 -1.08
CA ARG A 69 26.98 3.87 -2.44
C ARG A 69 28.30 4.05 -3.23
N PRO A 70 28.49 3.35 -4.35
CA PRO A 70 29.70 3.48 -5.15
C PRO A 70 29.78 4.88 -5.75
N THR A 71 31.01 5.38 -5.88
CA THR A 71 31.29 6.65 -6.55
C THR A 71 31.10 6.53 -8.05
N ALA A 72 30.89 7.67 -8.72
CA ALA A 72 30.78 7.69 -10.19
C ALA A 72 32.03 7.11 -10.87
N ALA A 73 33.23 7.35 -10.31
CA ALA A 73 34.48 6.82 -10.86
C ALA A 73 34.55 5.28 -10.78
N GLU A 74 34.06 4.68 -9.69
CA GLU A 74 33.95 3.23 -9.57
C GLU A 74 32.96 2.66 -10.58
N LEU A 75 31.82 3.33 -10.79
CA LEU A 75 30.84 2.91 -11.80
C LEU A 75 31.40 2.99 -13.24
N VAL A 76 32.22 4.00 -13.55
CA VAL A 76 32.92 4.10 -14.85
C VAL A 76 33.94 2.98 -15.02
N LYS A 77 34.70 2.66 -13.96
CA LYS A 77 35.67 1.56 -13.98
C LYS A 77 35.00 0.20 -14.23
N GLU A 78 33.83 -0.03 -13.64
CA GLU A 78 33.03 -1.25 -13.84
C GLU A 78 32.24 -1.24 -15.17
N GLY A 79 32.33 -0.17 -15.97
CA GLY A 79 31.64 -0.06 -17.26
C GLY A 79 30.12 0.13 -17.15
N ILE A 80 29.63 0.59 -15.99
CA ILE A 80 28.21 0.85 -15.74
C ILE A 80 27.82 2.28 -16.15
N LEU A 81 28.74 3.23 -16.00
CA LEU A 81 28.56 4.65 -16.35
C LEU A 81 29.59 5.07 -17.40
N GLU A 82 29.19 5.87 -18.37
CA GLU A 82 30.14 6.44 -19.34
C GLU A 82 30.92 7.62 -18.74
N LYS A 83 32.21 7.75 -19.10
CA LYS A 83 33.14 8.72 -18.50
C LYS A 83 32.71 10.20 -18.60
N ASP A 84 31.91 10.54 -19.61
CA ASP A 84 31.47 11.91 -19.91
C ASP A 84 29.98 12.14 -19.58
N GLU A 85 29.31 11.14 -18.98
CA GLU A 85 27.88 11.21 -18.67
C GLU A 85 27.65 11.84 -17.30
N VAL A 86 26.98 13.00 -17.28
CA VAL A 86 26.46 13.60 -16.05
C VAL A 86 25.12 12.93 -15.74
N PRO A 87 24.98 12.22 -14.61
CA PRO A 87 23.73 11.57 -14.28
C PRO A 87 22.61 12.63 -14.17
N PRO A 88 21.40 12.34 -14.71
CA PRO A 88 20.28 13.28 -14.64
C PRO A 88 19.91 13.55 -13.17
N SER A 89 19.68 14.84 -12.86
CA SER A 89 19.28 15.34 -11.54
C SER A 89 17.88 14.89 -11.12
#